data_AF-A0A0R3RRE0-F1
#
_entry.id   AF-A0A0R3RRE0-F1
#
_cell.length_a   1.000
_cell.length_b   1.000
_cell.length_c   1.000
_cell.angle_alpha   90.00
_cell.angle_beta   90.00
_cell.angle_gamma   90.00
#
_symmetry.space_group_name_H-M   'P 1'
#
loop_
_entity.id
_entity.type
_entity.pdbx_description
1 polymer ?
#
loop_
_entity_poly.entity_id
_entity_poly.type
_entity_poly.pdbx_seq_one_letter_code
_entity_poly.pdbx_strand_id
1 'polypeptide(L)'
;MKFWFSFFYKLVISGLRIPCYLTAMNIFRFAGDSSHLIAIVILVMKIWRTRSCAGLSGKSQLLFAFVFTSRYLDLLNFISSYNTIMKIFFLVSSYGTVYLMFFKFRATYDRNHDTFRIEFLIIPAAALAFFINHQFSFMEISWSFSIYLEAVAIMPQLFMLSHTGSAETITAHYLFALGTYRALYILNWVYRYYTEEFFDPIATVAGVVQTVLYADFFYLYVTRVIRGHKNLELPA
;
A
#
# COMPACT_ATOMS: atom_id res chain seq x y z
N MET A 1 19.16 -36.34 16.84
CA MET A 1 18.26 -36.93 15.81
C MET A 1 16.94 -36.17 15.58
N LYS A 2 16.34 -35.54 16.61
CA LYS A 2 15.09 -34.74 16.45
C LYS A 2 15.24 -33.41 15.68
N PHE A 3 16.43 -32.80 15.69
CA PHE A 3 16.70 -31.52 14.99
C PHE A 3 16.71 -31.68 13.45
N TRP A 4 17.36 -32.73 12.96
CA TRP A 4 17.40 -33.05 11.53
C TRP A 4 16.05 -33.49 10.98
N PHE A 5 15.23 -34.20 11.76
CA PHE A 5 13.89 -34.59 11.34
C PHE A 5 12.96 -33.38 11.22
N SER A 6 13.07 -32.37 12.10
CA SER A 6 12.31 -31.12 11.99
C SER A 6 12.77 -30.26 10.79
N PHE A 7 14.07 -30.25 10.50
CA PHE A 7 14.61 -29.55 9.33
C PHE A 7 14.17 -30.22 8.01
N PHE A 8 14.22 -31.55 7.93
CA PHE A 8 13.76 -32.30 6.75
C PHE A 8 12.22 -32.24 6.59
N TYR A 9 11.47 -32.25 7.70
CA TYR A 9 10.01 -32.10 7.68
C TYR A 9 9.59 -30.67 7.27
N LYS A 10 10.39 -29.63 7.57
CA LYS A 10 10.18 -28.28 7.04
C LYS A 10 10.54 -28.17 5.55
N LEU A 11 11.52 -28.93 5.07
CA LEU A 11 11.96 -28.93 3.68
C LEU A 11 11.00 -29.70 2.74
N VAL A 12 10.34 -30.76 3.21
CA VAL A 12 9.44 -31.58 2.37
C VAL A 12 8.07 -30.91 2.15
N ILE A 13 7.67 -29.98 3.01
CA ILE A 13 6.38 -29.27 2.88
C ILE A 13 6.54 -27.88 2.21
N SER A 14 7.69 -27.62 1.58
CA SER A 14 7.94 -26.38 0.83
C SER A 14 7.50 -26.45 -0.64
N GLY A 15 6.89 -27.55 -1.08
CA GLY A 15 6.50 -27.75 -2.48
C GLY A 15 5.15 -27.14 -2.87
N LEU A 16 4.23 -26.90 -1.91
CA LEU A 16 2.90 -26.35 -2.21
C LEU A 16 2.19 -25.81 -0.95
N ARG A 17 2.93 -25.22 -0.01
CA ARG A 17 2.30 -24.46 1.08
C ARG A 17 2.05 -23.04 0.60
N ILE A 18 0.76 -22.69 0.47
CA ILE A 18 0.30 -21.31 0.65
C ILE A 18 1.04 -20.79 1.89
N PRO A 19 1.90 -19.78 1.78
CA PRO A 19 2.79 -19.56 2.90
C PRO A 19 1.98 -18.98 4.06
N CYS A 20 2.34 -19.38 5.28
CA CYS A 20 1.61 -19.11 6.53
C CYS A 20 1.47 -17.60 6.86
N TYR A 21 2.00 -16.69 6.03
CA TYR A 21 1.76 -15.25 6.13
C TYR A 21 0.32 -14.85 5.73
N LEU A 22 -0.41 -15.70 5.00
CA LEU A 22 -1.76 -15.38 4.51
C LEU A 22 -2.90 -15.67 5.48
N THR A 23 -2.73 -16.57 6.45
CA THR A 23 -3.87 -17.30 7.06
C THR A 23 -4.32 -16.84 8.45
N ALA A 24 -3.47 -16.21 9.27
CA ALA A 24 -3.90 -15.74 10.57
C ALA A 24 -4.61 -14.37 10.47
N MET A 25 -5.91 -14.37 10.74
CA MET A 25 -6.73 -13.16 10.85
C MET A 25 -6.78 -12.74 12.31
N ASN A 26 -6.35 -11.50 12.59
CA ASN A 26 -6.53 -10.86 13.87
C ASN A 26 -7.21 -9.49 13.69
N ILE A 27 -7.64 -8.89 14.79
CA ILE A 27 -8.40 -7.64 14.77
C ILE A 27 -7.63 -6.48 14.15
N PHE A 28 -6.30 -6.42 14.34
CA PHE A 28 -5.46 -5.36 13.77
C PHE A 28 -5.37 -5.47 12.26
N ARG A 29 -5.21 -6.69 11.74
CA ARG A 29 -5.18 -6.94 10.30
C ARG A 29 -6.53 -6.64 9.66
N PHE A 30 -7.62 -7.09 10.25
CA PHE A 30 -8.97 -6.81 9.77
C PHE A 30 -9.29 -5.30 9.77
N ALA A 31 -8.95 -4.60 10.84
CA ALA A 31 -9.11 -3.15 10.93
C ALA A 31 -8.22 -2.42 9.91
N GLY A 32 -6.99 -2.89 9.71
CA GLY A 32 -6.09 -2.39 8.67
C GLY A 32 -6.69 -2.54 7.28
N ASP A 33 -7.10 -3.75 6.91
CA ASP A 33 -7.72 -4.02 5.59
C ASP A 33 -8.98 -3.16 5.38
N SER A 34 -9.78 -2.97 6.42
CA SER A 34 -10.95 -2.10 6.41
C SER A 34 -10.58 -0.63 6.20
N SER A 35 -9.56 -0.12 6.90
CA SER A 35 -9.05 1.24 6.74
C SER A 35 -8.51 1.49 5.32
N HIS A 36 -7.82 0.51 4.75
CA HIS A 36 -7.32 0.58 3.38
C HIS A 36 -8.48 0.64 2.37
N LEU A 37 -9.50 -0.20 2.56
CA LEU A 37 -10.70 -0.20 1.72
C LEU A 37 -11.44 1.15 1.81
N ILE A 38 -11.58 1.69 3.01
CA ILE A 38 -12.17 3.02 3.23
C ILE A 38 -11.38 4.10 2.49
N ALA A 39 -10.04 4.08 2.53
CA ALA A 39 -9.20 5.03 1.82
C ALA A 39 -9.48 5.03 0.31
N ILE A 40 -9.53 3.84 -0.30
CA ILE A 40 -9.80 3.66 -1.72
C ILE A 40 -11.23 4.13 -2.07
N VAL A 41 -12.21 3.78 -1.25
CA VAL A 41 -13.61 4.19 -1.45
C VAL A 41 -13.74 5.71 -1.37
N ILE A 42 -13.09 6.37 -0.40
CA ILE A 42 -13.05 7.83 -0.29
C ILE A 42 -12.48 8.45 -1.57
N LEU A 43 -11.35 7.93 -2.06
CA LEU A 43 -10.69 8.43 -3.26
C LEU A 43 -11.58 8.31 -4.50
N VAL A 44 -12.15 7.12 -4.74
CA VAL A 44 -13.03 6.88 -5.89
C VAL A 44 -14.28 7.74 -5.80
N MET A 45 -14.91 7.82 -4.62
CA MET A 45 -16.09 8.68 -4.42
C MET A 45 -15.76 10.16 -4.62
N LYS A 46 -14.59 10.63 -4.17
CA LYS A 46 -14.11 12.00 -4.40
C LYS A 46 -14.07 12.30 -5.88
N ILE A 47 -13.38 11.47 -6.67
CA ILE A 47 -13.23 11.67 -8.11
C ILE A 47 -14.59 11.59 -8.81
N TRP A 48 -15.43 10.62 -8.44
CA TRP A 48 -16.73 10.42 -9.09
C TRP A 48 -17.73 11.54 -8.79
N ARG A 49 -17.85 11.97 -7.53
CA ARG A 49 -18.80 13.02 -7.12
C ARG A 49 -18.38 14.40 -7.59
N THR A 50 -17.10 14.72 -7.49
CA THR A 50 -16.57 16.04 -7.93
C THR A 50 -16.35 16.12 -9.43
N ARG A 51 -16.40 14.98 -10.14
CA ARG A 51 -16.05 14.86 -11.57
C ARG A 51 -14.65 15.43 -11.89
N SER A 52 -13.76 15.39 -10.89
CA SER A 52 -12.45 16.02 -10.95
C SER A 52 -11.40 15.19 -10.21
N CYS A 53 -10.21 15.12 -10.78
CA CYS A 53 -9.02 14.53 -10.15
C CYS A 53 -7.95 15.58 -9.79
N ALA A 54 -8.34 16.86 -9.69
CA ALA A 54 -7.47 17.92 -9.21
C ALA A 54 -6.92 17.62 -7.80
N GLY A 55 -5.65 17.97 -7.57
CA GLY A 55 -4.95 17.73 -6.30
C GLY A 55 -4.54 16.27 -6.03
N LEU A 56 -4.71 15.37 -7.01
CA LEU A 56 -4.31 13.96 -6.89
C LEU A 56 -3.19 13.62 -7.88
N SER A 57 -2.16 12.95 -7.38
CA SER A 57 -1.06 12.44 -8.18
C SER A 57 -1.48 11.16 -8.91
N GLY A 58 -1.54 11.23 -10.23
CA GLY A 58 -1.82 10.09 -11.09
C GLY A 58 -0.66 9.09 -11.07
N LYS A 59 0.56 9.59 -10.88
CA LYS A 59 1.77 8.75 -10.71
C LYS A 59 1.66 7.82 -9.50
N SER A 60 1.20 8.32 -8.36
CA SER A 60 1.00 7.45 -7.17
C SER A 60 -0.05 6.37 -7.44
N GLN A 61 -1.15 6.70 -8.11
CA GLN A 61 -2.20 5.72 -8.43
C GLN A 61 -1.72 4.65 -9.43
N LEU A 62 -0.86 5.02 -10.39
CA LEU A 62 -0.20 4.05 -11.26
C LEU A 62 0.72 3.11 -10.47
N LEU A 63 1.48 3.63 -9.51
CA LEU A 63 2.35 2.81 -8.64
C LEU A 63 1.52 1.85 -7.79
N PHE A 64 0.42 2.30 -7.17
CA PHE A 64 -0.47 1.41 -6.43
C PHE A 64 -1.11 0.34 -7.33
N ALA A 65 -1.47 0.66 -8.57
CA ALA A 65 -1.93 -0.35 -9.53
C ALA A 65 -0.83 -1.40 -9.80
N PHE A 66 0.42 -0.99 -10.02
CA PHE A 66 1.54 -1.94 -10.19
C PHE A 66 1.78 -2.80 -8.95
N VAL A 67 1.66 -2.23 -7.75
CA VAL A 67 1.74 -2.96 -6.48
C VAL A 67 0.70 -4.08 -6.44
N PHE A 68 -0.58 -3.78 -6.67
CA PHE A 68 -1.63 -4.80 -6.58
C PHE A 68 -1.52 -5.85 -7.68
N THR A 69 -1.14 -5.45 -8.89
CA THR A 69 -0.93 -6.38 -10.01
C THR A 69 0.20 -7.36 -9.73
N SER A 70 1.34 -6.88 -9.21
CA SER A 70 2.47 -7.76 -8.87
C SER A 70 2.21 -8.62 -7.62
N ARG A 71 1.45 -8.10 -6.66
CA ARG A 71 1.12 -8.83 -5.41
C ARG A 71 0.11 -9.96 -5.61
N TYR A 72 -0.87 -9.75 -6.48
CA TYR A 72 -2.02 -10.64 -6.63
C TYR A 72 -1.95 -11.48 -7.91
N LEU A 73 -0.75 -11.77 -8.42
CA LEU A 73 -0.55 -12.73 -9.51
C LEU A 73 -1.08 -14.13 -9.16
N ASP A 74 -1.17 -14.45 -7.87
CA ASP A 74 -1.75 -15.68 -7.34
C ASP A 74 -3.29 -15.64 -7.23
N LEU A 75 -3.98 -14.70 -7.89
CA LEU A 75 -5.43 -14.52 -7.76
C LEU A 75 -6.25 -15.79 -8.04
N LEU A 76 -5.80 -16.62 -8.98
CA LEU A 76 -6.46 -17.87 -9.34
C LEU A 76 -6.27 -18.97 -8.27
N ASN A 77 -5.32 -18.80 -7.34
CA ASN A 77 -5.12 -19.71 -6.23
C ASN A 77 -6.12 -19.38 -5.12
N PHE A 78 -7.17 -20.20 -5.01
CA PHE A 78 -8.21 -20.01 -4.01
C PHE A 78 -7.69 -20.33 -2.60
N ILE A 79 -7.76 -19.33 -1.71
CA ILE A 79 -7.45 -19.46 -0.28
C ILE A 79 -8.74 -19.37 0.54
N SER A 80 -9.51 -18.31 0.30
CA SER A 80 -10.82 -18.09 0.91
C SER A 80 -11.62 -17.08 0.10
N SER A 81 -12.95 -17.12 0.22
CA SER A 81 -13.83 -16.16 -0.46
C SER A 81 -13.49 -14.71 -0.10
N TYR A 82 -13.19 -14.44 1.18
CA TYR A 82 -12.77 -13.11 1.63
C TYR A 82 -11.49 -12.66 0.93
N ASN A 83 -10.45 -13.51 0.88
CA ASN A 83 -9.19 -13.17 0.23
C ASN A 83 -9.36 -12.87 -1.25
N THR A 84 -10.07 -13.73 -1.98
CA THR A 84 -10.31 -13.55 -3.41
C THR A 84 -11.13 -12.28 -3.69
N ILE A 85 -12.21 -12.03 -2.94
CA ILE A 85 -13.03 -10.82 -3.09
C ILE A 85 -12.21 -9.56 -2.84
N MET A 86 -11.39 -9.54 -1.78
CA MET A 86 -10.54 -8.38 -1.47
C MET A 86 -9.50 -8.13 -2.56
N LYS A 87 -8.83 -9.17 -3.08
CA LYS A 87 -7.87 -9.04 -4.19
C LYS A 87 -8.54 -8.45 -5.45
N ILE A 88 -9.73 -8.96 -5.82
CA ILE A 88 -10.50 -8.43 -6.95
C ILE A 88 -10.87 -6.97 -6.71
N PHE A 89 -11.35 -6.63 -5.50
CA PHE A 89 -11.70 -5.26 -5.14
C PHE A 89 -10.51 -4.31 -5.31
N PHE A 90 -9.34 -4.65 -4.78
CA PHE A 90 -8.13 -3.83 -4.89
C PHE A 90 -7.71 -3.62 -6.35
N LEU A 91 -7.71 -4.68 -7.17
CA LEU A 91 -7.38 -4.57 -8.59
C LEU A 91 -8.38 -3.70 -9.36
N VAL A 92 -9.69 -3.98 -9.22
CA VAL A 92 -10.74 -3.25 -9.95
C VAL A 92 -10.75 -1.78 -9.55
N SER A 93 -10.61 -1.47 -8.26
CA SER A 93 -10.61 -0.10 -7.77
C SER A 93 -9.33 0.67 -8.16
N SER A 94 -8.15 0.04 -8.16
CA SER A 94 -6.90 0.69 -8.58
C SER A 94 -6.91 1.00 -10.08
N TYR A 95 -7.25 0.01 -10.92
CA TYR A 95 -7.37 0.22 -12.36
C TYR A 95 -8.52 1.18 -12.70
N GLY A 96 -9.63 1.10 -11.98
CA GLY A 96 -10.75 2.04 -12.09
C GLY A 96 -10.31 3.48 -11.79
N THR A 97 -9.55 3.69 -10.72
CA THR A 97 -9.01 5.02 -10.36
C THR A 97 -8.07 5.56 -11.44
N VAL A 98 -7.14 4.73 -11.93
CA VAL A 98 -6.26 5.08 -13.05
C VAL A 98 -7.07 5.44 -14.30
N TYR A 99 -8.10 4.66 -14.63
CA TYR A 99 -9.00 4.97 -15.74
C TYR A 99 -9.70 6.32 -15.57
N LEU A 100 -10.21 6.58 -14.36
CA LEU A 100 -10.87 7.85 -14.05
C LEU A 100 -9.92 9.05 -14.22
N MET A 101 -8.66 8.92 -13.79
CA MET A 101 -7.69 10.02 -13.84
C MET A 101 -7.11 10.24 -15.25
N PHE A 102 -6.70 9.17 -15.95
CA PHE A 102 -5.98 9.30 -17.21
C PHE A 102 -6.87 9.35 -18.45
N PHE A 103 -8.12 8.89 -18.34
CA PHE A 103 -9.06 8.85 -19.46
C PHE A 103 -10.32 9.68 -19.19
N LYS A 104 -11.13 9.32 -18.17
CA LYS A 104 -12.47 9.92 -17.99
C LYS A 104 -12.43 11.40 -17.59
N PHE A 105 -11.59 11.75 -16.61
CA PHE A 105 -11.45 13.10 -16.05
C PHE A 105 -10.07 13.71 -16.31
N ARG A 106 -9.39 13.24 -17.38
CA ARG A 106 -8.06 13.68 -17.80
C ARG A 106 -7.89 15.20 -17.85
N ALA A 107 -8.93 15.94 -18.22
CA ALA A 107 -8.87 17.40 -18.33
C ALA A 107 -8.59 18.10 -16.98
N THR A 108 -8.92 17.45 -15.86
CA THR A 108 -8.70 17.98 -14.51
C THR A 108 -7.41 17.47 -13.85
N TYR A 109 -6.66 16.61 -14.54
CA TYR A 109 -5.43 16.04 -14.02
C TYR A 109 -4.27 17.04 -14.17
N ASP A 110 -3.70 17.44 -13.04
CA ASP A 110 -2.65 18.44 -12.98
C ASP A 110 -1.26 17.85 -13.23
N ARG A 111 -0.91 17.74 -14.51
CA ARG A 111 0.39 17.24 -14.96
C ARG A 111 1.56 18.15 -14.60
N ASN A 112 1.31 19.44 -14.40
CA ASN A 112 2.36 20.42 -14.16
C ASN A 112 2.90 20.32 -12.73
N HIS A 113 2.04 19.91 -11.78
CA HIS A 113 2.45 19.69 -10.39
C HIS A 113 2.79 18.22 -10.09
N ASP A 114 2.33 17.23 -10.88
CA ASP A 114 2.72 15.81 -10.72
C ASP A 114 4.04 15.50 -11.46
N THR A 115 5.13 16.19 -11.09
CA THR A 115 6.44 16.14 -11.79
C THR A 115 7.41 15.07 -11.26
N PHE A 116 7.06 14.37 -10.18
CA PHE A 116 7.92 13.37 -9.54
C PHE A 116 8.37 12.26 -10.53
N ARG A 117 9.66 11.90 -10.53
CA ARG A 117 10.22 10.88 -11.42
C ARG A 117 10.10 9.49 -10.81
N ILE A 118 9.09 8.73 -11.23
CA ILE A 118 8.76 7.40 -10.65
C ILE A 118 9.81 6.33 -10.94
N GLU A 119 10.69 6.55 -11.91
CA GLU A 119 11.80 5.64 -12.24
C GLU A 119 12.73 5.46 -11.03
N PHE A 120 12.93 6.52 -10.23
CA PHE A 120 13.70 6.47 -8.99
C PHE A 120 13.04 5.64 -7.88
N LEU A 121 11.79 5.19 -8.07
CA LEU A 121 11.09 4.29 -7.13
C LEU A 121 11.06 2.88 -7.67
N ILE A 122 10.66 2.73 -8.94
CA ILE A 122 10.49 1.43 -9.58
C ILE A 122 11.84 0.70 -9.70
N ILE A 123 12.91 1.40 -10.14
CA ILE A 123 14.21 0.76 -10.37
C ILE A 123 14.82 0.26 -9.04
N PRO A 124 14.90 1.07 -7.97
CA PRO A 124 15.41 0.56 -6.68
C PRO A 124 14.52 -0.52 -6.08
N ALA A 125 13.18 -0.42 -6.17
CA ALA A 125 12.28 -1.46 -5.67
C ALA A 125 12.47 -2.79 -6.42
N ALA A 126 12.65 -2.75 -7.74
CA ALA A 126 12.91 -3.94 -8.55
C ALA A 126 14.29 -4.55 -8.24
N ALA A 127 15.32 -3.71 -8.08
CA ALA A 127 16.65 -4.17 -7.68
C ALA A 127 16.62 -4.84 -6.30
N LEU A 128 16.00 -4.18 -5.30
CA LEU A 128 15.82 -4.75 -3.95
C LEU A 128 15.06 -6.06 -4.00
N ALA A 129 13.98 -6.17 -4.78
CA ALA A 129 13.23 -7.41 -4.91
C ALA A 129 14.05 -8.55 -5.54
N PHE A 130 14.88 -8.24 -6.52
CA PHE A 130 15.72 -9.22 -7.19
C PHE A 130 16.85 -9.74 -6.28
N PHE A 131 17.49 -8.86 -5.52
CA PHE A 131 18.63 -9.22 -4.64
C PHE A 131 18.20 -9.65 -3.24
N ILE A 132 17.09 -9.14 -2.71
CA ILE A 132 16.60 -9.34 -1.34
C ILE A 132 15.15 -9.85 -1.39
N ASN A 133 15.02 -11.17 -1.48
CA ASN A 133 13.77 -11.93 -1.45
C ASN A 133 13.95 -13.18 -0.58
N HIS A 134 12.84 -13.81 -0.17
CA HIS A 134 12.88 -15.04 0.63
C HIS A 134 13.27 -16.27 -0.20
N GLN A 135 12.91 -16.29 -1.49
CA GLN A 135 13.19 -17.37 -2.42
C GLN A 135 13.31 -16.81 -3.84
N PHE A 136 14.32 -17.27 -4.59
CA PHE A 136 14.53 -16.84 -5.97
C PHE A 136 13.54 -17.52 -6.93
N SER A 137 12.29 -17.07 -6.90
CA SER A 137 11.22 -17.49 -7.80
C SER A 137 10.47 -16.27 -8.32
N PHE A 138 9.88 -16.37 -9.51
CA PHE A 138 9.16 -15.24 -10.11
C PHE A 138 8.03 -14.71 -9.21
N MET A 139 7.28 -15.61 -8.56
CA MET A 139 6.18 -15.22 -7.66
C MET A 139 6.68 -14.48 -6.43
N GLU A 140 7.76 -14.96 -5.82
CA GLU A 140 8.32 -14.36 -4.60
C GLU A 140 9.04 -13.04 -4.87
N ILE A 141 9.72 -12.92 -6.01
CA ILE A 141 10.32 -11.66 -6.48
C ILE A 141 9.21 -10.64 -6.76
N SER A 142 8.11 -11.05 -7.41
CA SER A 142 6.97 -10.17 -7.69
C SER A 142 6.28 -9.71 -6.41
N TRP A 143 6.13 -10.61 -5.44
CA TRP A 143 5.62 -10.28 -4.11
C TRP A 143 6.55 -9.29 -3.38
N SER A 144 7.85 -9.56 -3.33
CA SER A 144 8.86 -8.70 -2.68
C SER A 144 8.90 -7.30 -3.34
N PHE A 145 8.84 -7.26 -4.68
CA PHE A 145 8.73 -6.02 -5.46
C PHE A 145 7.50 -5.22 -5.05
N SER A 146 6.34 -5.87 -4.93
CA SER A 146 5.12 -5.19 -4.50
C SER A 146 5.27 -4.57 -3.11
N ILE A 147 5.97 -5.23 -2.19
CA ILE A 147 6.18 -4.74 -0.82
C ILE A 147 7.09 -3.51 -0.81
N TYR A 148 8.25 -3.58 -1.49
CA TYR A 148 9.16 -2.45 -1.58
C TYR A 148 8.56 -1.25 -2.33
N LEU A 149 7.87 -1.51 -3.44
CA LEU A 149 7.25 -0.45 -4.23
C LEU A 149 6.13 0.26 -3.45
N GLU A 150 5.29 -0.49 -2.74
CA GLU A 150 4.20 0.09 -1.97
C GLU A 150 4.68 0.99 -0.85
N ALA A 151 5.83 0.67 -0.26
CA ALA A 151 6.42 1.49 0.79
C ALA A 151 6.68 2.93 0.34
N VAL A 152 7.03 3.11 -0.94
CA VAL A 152 7.37 4.41 -1.53
C VAL A 152 6.33 4.94 -2.53
N ALA A 153 5.29 4.17 -2.84
CA ALA A 153 4.30 4.50 -3.88
C ALA A 153 3.54 5.81 -3.64
N ILE A 154 3.47 6.27 -2.39
CA ILE A 154 2.79 7.53 -2.04
C ILE A 154 3.65 8.78 -2.28
N MET A 155 4.97 8.64 -2.47
CA MET A 155 5.87 9.79 -2.57
C MET A 155 5.48 10.81 -3.65
N PRO A 156 5.02 10.43 -4.86
CA PRO A 156 4.57 11.42 -5.84
C PRO A 156 3.40 12.29 -5.34
N GLN A 157 2.47 11.72 -4.57
CA GLN A 157 1.34 12.44 -3.99
C GLN A 157 1.80 13.41 -2.89
N LEU A 158 2.70 12.97 -2.00
CA LEU A 158 3.25 13.83 -0.95
C LEU A 158 4.07 14.98 -1.56
N PHE A 159 4.86 14.69 -2.59
CA PHE A 159 5.63 15.70 -3.33
C PHE A 159 4.73 16.71 -4.05
N MET A 160 3.63 16.26 -4.65
CA MET A 160 2.66 17.15 -5.27
C MET A 160 2.03 18.08 -4.23
N LEU A 161 1.65 17.55 -3.06
CA LEU A 161 1.07 18.34 -1.98
C LEU A 161 2.05 19.41 -1.47
N SER A 162 3.33 19.05 -1.27
CA SER A 162 4.35 20.01 -0.82
C SER A 162 4.54 21.19 -1.77
N HIS A 163 4.35 20.99 -3.07
CA HIS A 163 4.43 22.05 -4.06
C HIS A 163 3.17 22.91 -4.16
N THR A 164 1.98 22.30 -4.05
CA THR A 164 0.72 23.06 -4.15
C THR A 164 0.36 23.80 -2.87
N GLY A 165 1.03 23.51 -1.76
CA GLY A 165 0.87 24.21 -0.49
C GLY A 165 -0.51 24.04 0.16
N SER A 166 -1.43 23.29 -0.46
CA SER A 166 -2.76 23.00 0.06
C SER A 166 -3.26 21.63 -0.41
N ALA A 167 -3.92 20.90 0.50
CA ALA A 167 -4.67 19.69 0.22
C ALA A 167 -6.14 19.88 0.59
N GLU A 168 -7.03 19.48 -0.32
CA GLU A 168 -8.46 19.39 -0.02
C GLU A 168 -8.69 18.45 1.17
N THR A 169 -9.62 18.82 2.06
CA THR A 169 -9.94 18.03 3.28
C THR A 169 -10.29 16.57 2.96
N ILE A 170 -10.96 16.29 1.84
CA ILE A 170 -11.30 14.92 1.42
C ILE A 170 -10.03 14.13 1.06
N THR A 171 -9.09 14.73 0.33
CA THR A 171 -7.78 14.13 0.03
C THR A 171 -7.02 13.83 1.32
N ALA A 172 -7.13 14.71 2.31
CA ALA A 172 -6.51 14.53 3.60
C ALA A 172 -7.10 13.34 4.39
N HIS A 173 -8.42 13.13 4.36
CA HIS A 173 -9.07 11.93 4.92
C HIS A 173 -8.64 10.65 4.22
N TYR A 174 -8.50 10.67 2.89
CA TYR A 174 -7.98 9.55 2.11
C TYR A 174 -6.57 9.17 2.60
N LEU A 175 -5.65 10.14 2.66
CA LEU A 175 -4.27 9.91 3.10
C LEU A 175 -4.19 9.46 4.55
N PHE A 176 -5.06 9.99 5.42
CA PHE A 176 -5.12 9.58 6.81
C PHE A 176 -5.56 8.11 6.95
N ALA A 177 -6.60 7.69 6.23
CA ALA A 177 -7.05 6.29 6.21
C ALA A 177 -5.96 5.37 5.62
N LEU A 178 -5.22 5.88 4.62
CA LEU A 178 -4.09 5.18 4.00
C LEU A 178 -2.87 5.07 4.94
N GLY A 179 -2.59 6.07 5.76
CA GLY A 179 -1.56 5.92 6.79
C GLY A 179 -2.02 4.98 7.92
N THR A 180 -3.30 5.09 8.32
CA THR A 180 -3.84 4.35 9.48
C THR A 180 -3.78 2.85 9.25
N TYR A 181 -4.05 2.38 8.03
CA TYR A 181 -3.94 0.95 7.77
C TYR A 181 -2.50 0.43 7.98
N ARG A 182 -1.48 1.23 7.66
CA ARG A 182 -0.07 0.83 7.87
C ARG A 182 0.29 0.79 9.34
N ALA A 183 -0.15 1.77 10.12
CA ALA A 183 0.02 1.74 11.56
C ALA A 183 -0.62 0.49 12.19
N LEU A 184 -1.84 0.12 11.75
CA LEU A 184 -2.52 -1.10 12.19
C LEU A 184 -1.78 -2.37 11.75
N TYR A 185 -1.16 -2.38 10.57
CA TYR A 185 -0.34 -3.50 10.11
C TYR A 185 0.94 -3.70 10.95
N ILE A 186 1.56 -2.61 11.42
CA ILE A 186 2.66 -2.68 12.39
C ILE A 186 2.19 -3.36 13.69
N LEU A 187 1.03 -2.96 14.23
CA LEU A 187 0.45 -3.61 15.41
C LEU A 187 0.15 -5.09 15.16
N ASN A 188 -0.35 -5.43 13.98
CA ASN A 188 -0.53 -6.83 13.56
C ASN A 188 0.81 -7.60 13.57
N TRP A 189 1.90 -7.04 13.04
CA TRP A 189 3.20 -7.73 13.05
C TRP A 189 3.74 -7.93 14.47
N VAL A 190 3.61 -6.92 15.33
CA VAL A 190 3.97 -7.04 16.75
C VAL A 190 3.14 -8.12 17.43
N TYR A 191 1.82 -8.12 17.22
CA TYR A 191 0.93 -9.14 17.77
C TYR A 191 1.32 -10.55 17.33
N ARG A 192 1.57 -10.75 16.03
CA ARG A 192 1.96 -12.05 15.47
C ARG A 192 3.35 -12.50 15.93
N TYR A 193 4.26 -11.58 16.17
CA TYR A 193 5.57 -11.91 16.73
C TYR A 193 5.44 -12.54 18.12
N TYR A 194 4.61 -11.96 19.00
CA TYR A 194 4.43 -12.46 20.36
C TYR A 194 3.51 -13.69 20.45
N THR A 195 2.53 -13.84 19.56
CA THR A 195 1.51 -14.90 19.65
C THR A 195 1.77 -16.09 18.73
N GLU A 196 2.40 -15.89 17.58
CA GLU A 196 2.63 -16.90 16.54
C GLU A 196 4.12 -17.17 16.30
N GLU A 197 5.04 -16.48 17.00
CA GLU A 197 6.49 -16.48 16.75
C GLU A 197 6.84 -16.17 15.28
N PHE A 198 5.98 -15.39 14.61
CA PHE A 198 6.10 -15.08 13.19
C PHE A 198 6.75 -13.71 12.99
N PHE A 199 7.83 -13.68 12.18
CA PHE A 199 8.50 -12.44 11.79
C PHE A 199 8.88 -12.48 10.31
N ASP A 200 8.45 -11.47 9.56
CA ASP A 200 8.86 -11.24 8.18
C ASP A 200 9.67 -9.93 8.09
N PRO A 201 11.01 -10.01 7.90
CA PRO A 201 11.85 -8.82 7.88
C PRO A 201 11.55 -7.90 6.70
N ILE A 202 11.22 -8.46 5.53
CA ILE A 202 10.94 -7.68 4.31
C ILE A 202 9.69 -6.84 4.54
N ALA A 203 8.59 -7.50 4.95
CA ALA A 203 7.32 -6.81 5.19
C ALA A 203 7.41 -5.80 6.34
N THR A 204 8.12 -6.15 7.42
CA THR A 204 8.25 -5.27 8.60
C THR A 204 9.07 -4.02 8.29
N VAL A 205 10.25 -4.17 7.68
CA VAL A 205 11.13 -3.02 7.37
C VAL A 205 10.48 -2.11 6.34
N ALA A 206 9.94 -2.66 5.25
CA ALA A 206 9.24 -1.86 4.24
C ALA A 206 8.01 -1.15 4.85
N GLY A 207 7.28 -1.83 5.74
CA GLY A 207 6.17 -1.24 6.48
C GLY A 207 6.56 -0.09 7.39
N VAL A 208 7.68 -0.21 8.10
CA VAL A 208 8.22 0.90 8.92
C VAL A 208 8.61 2.08 8.05
N VAL A 209 9.34 1.85 6.94
CA VAL A 209 9.69 2.91 5.97
C VAL A 209 8.43 3.62 5.49
N GLN A 210 7.40 2.86 5.12
CA GLN A 210 6.13 3.40 4.66
C GLN A 210 5.46 4.27 5.73
N THR A 211 5.37 3.80 6.98
CA THR A 211 4.77 4.57 8.08
C THR A 211 5.56 5.84 8.38
N VAL A 212 6.90 5.80 8.31
CA VAL A 212 7.75 6.99 8.50
C VAL A 212 7.46 8.04 7.42
N LEU A 213 7.27 7.63 6.16
CA LEU A 213 6.91 8.56 5.08
C LEU A 213 5.54 9.23 5.32
N TYR A 214 4.61 8.57 6.02
CA TYR A 214 3.34 9.19 6.43
C TYR A 214 3.43 10.05 7.70
N ALA A 215 4.51 9.96 8.47
CA ALA A 215 4.58 10.59 9.80
C ALA A 215 4.44 12.12 9.75
N ASP A 216 5.14 12.77 8.81
CA ASP A 216 5.05 14.23 8.63
C ASP A 216 3.65 14.67 8.19
N PHE A 217 3.06 13.92 7.25
CA PHE A 217 1.67 14.13 6.83
C PHE A 217 0.69 13.99 8.00
N PHE A 218 0.85 12.97 8.85
CA PHE A 218 0.00 12.78 10.02
C PHE A 218 0.08 13.93 11.01
N TYR A 219 1.29 14.42 11.28
CA TYR A 219 1.51 15.57 12.15
C TYR A 219 0.76 16.80 11.64
N LEU A 220 0.89 17.10 10.35
CA LEU A 220 0.21 18.24 9.72
C LEU A 220 -1.31 18.07 9.66
N TYR A 221 -1.79 16.84 9.43
CA TYR A 221 -3.22 16.53 9.42
C TYR A 221 -3.88 16.75 10.79
N VAL A 222 -3.30 16.22 11.86
CA VAL A 222 -3.85 16.34 13.21
C VAL A 222 -3.84 17.81 13.67
N THR A 223 -2.74 18.51 13.41
CA THR A 223 -2.58 19.90 13.89
C THR A 223 -3.44 20.89 13.11
N ARG A 224 -3.59 20.73 11.79
CA ARG A 224 -4.29 21.74 10.96
C ARG A 224 -5.75 21.38 10.64
N VAL A 225 -6.05 20.12 10.33
CA VAL A 225 -7.41 19.70 9.92
C VAL A 225 -8.28 19.40 11.13
N ILE A 226 -7.82 18.53 12.04
CA ILE A 226 -8.63 18.11 13.20
C ILE A 226 -8.75 19.24 14.22
N ARG A 227 -7.64 19.90 14.58
CA ARG A 227 -7.64 20.94 15.62
C ARG A 227 -7.98 22.34 15.10
N GLY A 228 -7.71 22.61 13.82
CA GLY A 228 -7.80 23.95 13.25
C GLY A 228 -9.06 24.24 12.43
N HIS A 229 -9.86 23.23 12.05
CA HIS A 229 -10.97 23.36 11.09
C HIS A 229 -10.61 24.13 9.80
N LYS A 230 -9.34 24.09 9.38
CA LYS A 230 -8.84 24.73 8.15
C LYS A 230 -8.46 23.66 7.13
N ASN A 231 -8.47 24.04 5.85
CA ASN A 231 -7.89 23.22 4.79
C ASN A 231 -6.40 22.95 5.10
N LEU A 232 -5.88 21.78 4.69
CA LEU A 232 -4.51 21.40 5.00
C LEU A 232 -3.56 22.22 4.13
N GLU A 233 -3.07 23.35 4.65
CA GLU A 233 -1.98 24.09 4.01
C GLU A 233 -0.65 23.54 4.52
N LEU A 234 0.38 23.46 3.67
CA LEU A 234 1.74 23.08 4.09
C LEU A 234 2.56 24.36 4.32
N PRO A 235 3.45 24.41 5.33
CA PRO A 235 4.34 25.55 5.50
C PRO A 235 5.27 25.67 4.28
N ALA A 236 5.45 26.90 3.80
CA ALA A 236 6.33 27.24 2.68
C ALA A 236 7.82 26.99 3.00
#